data_AF-A0A6B3AN94-F1
#
_entry.id   AF-A0A6B3AN94-F1
#
_cell.length_a   1.000
_cell.length_b   1.000
_cell.length_c   1.000
_cell.angle_alpha   90.00
_cell.angle_beta   90.00
_cell.angle_gamma   90.00
#
_symmetry.space_group_name_H-M   'P 1'
#
loop_
_entity.id
_entity.type
_entity.pdbx_description
1 polymer ?
#
loop_
_entity_poly.entity_id
_entity_poly.type
_entity_poly.pdbx_seq_one_letter_code
_entity_poly.pdbx_strand_id
1 'polypeptide(L)'
;MVTTPLGRKLGWAWLQYPGRRLYRRLTQHAERDRESRDAATLAALRDEEAAADAEAADDGTEQIGDTAERPAGVVPAIPSTTSEGDTVTGFRFEEHAAEMESAAQQYDPDNAMEILAMVEGLPAALTSVANVMRILAERADSEFPLEKEVADGFNDIFGALMSAVAVAEDMGPLFRQAHQQDIARHEDPRNGPEAEKGWNV
;
A
#
# COMPACT_ATOMS: atom_id res chain seq x y z
N MET A 1 18.63 -30.79 -31.38
CA MET A 1 17.42 -30.27 -32.07
C MET A 1 16.60 -31.47 -32.55
N VAL A 2 15.38 -31.66 -32.01
CA VAL A 2 14.55 -32.85 -32.31
C VAL A 2 13.91 -32.68 -33.69
N THR A 3 14.37 -33.44 -34.68
CA THR A 3 13.77 -33.52 -36.02
C THR A 3 12.98 -34.80 -36.16
N THR A 4 11.79 -34.76 -36.75
CA THR A 4 11.03 -36.00 -36.98
C THR A 4 11.68 -36.82 -38.10
N PRO A 5 11.81 -38.17 -37.93
CA PRO A 5 12.39 -39.03 -38.96
C PRO A 5 11.55 -39.07 -40.25
N LEU A 6 10.23 -38.87 -40.14
CA LEU A 6 9.31 -38.73 -41.26
C LEU A 6 9.59 -37.48 -42.12
N GLY A 7 9.81 -36.31 -41.50
CA GLY A 7 10.09 -35.07 -42.23
C GLY A 7 11.40 -35.10 -43.02
N ARG A 8 12.41 -35.83 -42.50
CA ARG A 8 13.71 -36.01 -43.16
C ARG A 8 13.64 -36.97 -44.36
N LYS A 9 12.76 -37.97 -44.31
CA LYS A 9 12.58 -38.97 -45.37
C LYS A 9 11.73 -38.46 -46.55
N LEU A 10 10.76 -37.58 -46.28
CA LEU A 10 9.86 -37.00 -47.30
C LEU A 10 10.37 -35.67 -47.88
N GLY A 11 11.49 -35.12 -47.39
CA GLY A 11 12.04 -33.84 -47.86
C GLY A 11 11.15 -32.62 -47.54
N TRP A 12 10.14 -32.80 -46.68
CA TRP A 12 9.16 -31.77 -46.38
C TRP A 12 9.60 -30.96 -45.16
N ALA A 13 10.19 -29.79 -45.45
CA ALA A 13 10.72 -28.86 -44.44
C ALA A 13 9.69 -28.48 -43.36
N TRP A 14 8.39 -28.54 -43.68
CA TRP A 14 7.31 -28.22 -42.75
C TRP A 14 7.05 -29.29 -41.69
N LEU A 15 7.36 -30.55 -41.98
CA LEU A 15 7.19 -31.69 -41.07
C LEU A 15 8.43 -31.95 -40.22
N GLN A 16 9.56 -31.34 -40.60
CA GLN A 16 10.87 -31.57 -40.00
C GLN A 16 11.04 -30.86 -38.65
N TYR A 17 10.30 -29.76 -38.40
CA TYR A 17 10.37 -28.95 -37.17
C TYR A 17 8.99 -28.50 -36.64
N PRO A 18 8.05 -29.42 -36.34
CA PRO A 18 6.71 -29.06 -35.91
C PRO A 18 6.71 -28.26 -34.60
N GLY A 19 7.59 -28.61 -33.65
CA GLY A 19 7.70 -27.92 -32.36
C GLY A 19 8.10 -26.45 -32.45
N ARG A 20 9.03 -26.09 -33.34
CA ARG A 20 9.43 -24.67 -33.55
C ARG A 20 8.30 -23.83 -34.14
N ARG A 21 7.47 -24.43 -35.00
CA ARG A 21 6.31 -23.76 -35.60
C ARG A 21 5.19 -23.55 -34.58
N LEU A 22 4.91 -24.56 -33.77
CA LEU A 22 3.94 -24.44 -32.67
C LEU A 22 4.39 -23.39 -31.66
N TYR A 23 5.66 -23.45 -31.22
CA TYR A 23 6.24 -22.46 -30.31
C TYR A 23 6.11 -21.04 -30.88
N ARG A 24 6.51 -20.80 -32.14
CA ARG A 24 6.36 -19.49 -32.78
C ARG A 24 4.91 -19.01 -32.85
N ARG A 25 3.95 -19.91 -33.07
CA ARG A 25 2.53 -19.54 -33.07
C ARG A 25 2.04 -19.15 -31.68
N LEU A 26 2.44 -19.90 -30.65
CA LEU A 26 2.08 -19.62 -29.26
C LEU A 26 2.68 -18.29 -28.78
N THR A 27 3.96 -18.03 -29.07
CA THR A 27 4.61 -16.76 -28.69
C THR A 27 3.96 -15.58 -29.42
N GLN A 28 3.66 -15.71 -30.70
CA GLN A 28 2.95 -14.68 -31.47
C GLN A 28 1.50 -14.45 -31.00
N HIS A 29 0.87 -15.44 -30.38
CA HIS A 29 -0.46 -15.25 -29.78
C HIS A 29 -0.33 -14.49 -28.45
N ALA A 30 0.60 -14.92 -27.60
CA ALA A 30 0.85 -14.26 -26.32
C ALA A 30 1.28 -12.79 -26.47
N GLU A 31 2.10 -12.48 -27.48
CA GLU A 31 2.49 -11.09 -27.82
C GLU A 31 1.25 -10.24 -28.16
N ARG A 32 0.36 -10.74 -29.03
CA ARG A 32 -0.88 -10.03 -29.40
C ARG A 32 -1.82 -9.84 -28.22
N ASP A 33 -1.98 -10.87 -27.39
CA ASP A 33 -2.83 -10.77 -26.20
C ASP A 33 -2.29 -9.73 -25.22
N ARG A 34 -0.96 -9.66 -25.06
CA ARG A 34 -0.30 -8.64 -24.24
C ARG A 34 -0.51 -7.24 -24.82
N GLU A 35 -0.24 -7.04 -26.11
CA GLU A 35 -0.47 -5.76 -26.79
C GLU A 35 -1.92 -5.29 -26.66
N SER A 36 -2.89 -6.23 -26.76
CA SER A 36 -4.31 -5.91 -26.62
C SER A 36 -4.68 -5.46 -25.21
N ARG A 37 -4.13 -6.11 -24.17
CA ARG A 37 -4.35 -5.74 -22.77
C ARG A 37 -3.69 -4.40 -22.46
N ASP A 38 -2.44 -4.23 -22.86
CA ASP A 38 -1.69 -2.99 -22.61
C ASP A 38 -2.40 -1.79 -23.29
N ALA A 39 -2.92 -1.97 -24.51
CA ALA A 39 -3.71 -0.96 -25.19
C ALA A 39 -5.04 -0.65 -24.47
N ALA A 40 -5.72 -1.67 -23.93
CA ALA A 40 -6.96 -1.48 -23.17
C ALA A 40 -6.69 -0.73 -21.84
N THR A 41 -5.61 -1.05 -21.14
CA THR A 41 -5.20 -0.36 -19.91
C THR A 41 -4.87 1.10 -20.18
N LEU A 42 -4.11 1.40 -21.24
CA LEU A 42 -3.80 2.79 -21.61
C LEU A 42 -5.04 3.59 -22.04
N ALA A 43 -6.03 2.94 -22.65
CA ALA A 43 -7.29 3.59 -22.98
C ALA A 43 -8.10 3.91 -21.70
N ALA A 44 -8.21 2.95 -20.78
CA ALA A 44 -8.91 3.16 -19.51
C ALA A 44 -8.27 4.30 -18.68
N LEU A 45 -6.93 4.31 -18.56
CA LEU A 45 -6.21 5.39 -17.87
C LEU A 45 -6.49 6.76 -18.49
N ARG A 46 -6.53 6.86 -19.83
CA ARG A 46 -6.85 8.11 -20.50
C ARG A 46 -8.28 8.59 -20.22
N ASP A 47 -9.23 7.66 -20.18
CA ASP A 47 -10.63 7.98 -19.88
C ASP A 47 -10.80 8.42 -18.41
N GLU A 48 -10.07 7.79 -17.48
CA GLU A 48 -10.02 8.18 -16.07
C GLU A 48 -9.37 9.56 -15.87
N GLU A 49 -8.24 9.83 -16.52
CA GLU A 49 -7.60 11.16 -16.51
C GLU A 49 -8.54 12.25 -17.07
N ALA A 50 -9.22 11.97 -18.19
CA ALA A 50 -10.17 12.91 -18.77
C ALA A 50 -11.39 13.16 -17.87
N ALA A 51 -11.84 12.14 -17.12
CA ALA A 51 -12.91 12.29 -16.14
C ALA A 51 -12.47 13.13 -14.93
N ALA A 52 -11.24 12.91 -14.44
CA ALA A 52 -10.68 13.70 -13.34
C ALA A 52 -10.49 15.17 -13.72
N ASP A 53 -9.99 15.44 -14.94
CA ASP A 53 -9.86 16.82 -15.46
C ASP A 53 -11.22 17.50 -15.63
N ALA A 54 -12.27 16.76 -16.02
CA ALA A 54 -13.62 17.29 -16.14
C ALA A 54 -14.23 17.59 -14.76
N GLU A 55 -14.04 16.72 -13.77
CA GLU A 55 -14.48 16.94 -12.39
C GLU A 55 -13.79 18.17 -11.78
N ALA A 56 -12.48 18.32 -11.98
CA ALA A 56 -11.74 19.51 -11.54
C ALA A 56 -12.21 20.81 -12.21
N ALA A 57 -12.76 20.73 -13.43
CA ALA A 57 -13.32 21.87 -14.14
C ALA A 57 -14.78 22.19 -13.71
N ASP A 58 -15.55 21.19 -13.27
CA ASP A 58 -16.94 21.35 -12.80
C ASP A 58 -17.03 21.73 -11.32
N ASP A 59 -16.01 21.41 -10.51
CA ASP A 59 -15.91 21.77 -9.08
C ASP A 59 -15.74 23.29 -8.84
N GLY A 60 -15.98 24.11 -9.88
CA GLY A 60 -16.45 25.49 -9.75
C GLY A 60 -15.68 26.31 -8.73
N THR A 61 -14.35 26.11 -8.64
CA THR A 61 -13.54 26.64 -7.55
C THR A 61 -13.80 28.13 -7.45
N GLU A 62 -14.60 28.48 -6.45
CA GLU A 62 -14.77 29.83 -5.99
C GLU A 62 -13.35 30.36 -5.83
N GLN A 63 -13.08 31.44 -6.57
CA GLN A 63 -11.86 32.20 -6.53
C GLN A 63 -11.31 32.17 -5.10
N ILE A 64 -10.16 31.52 -4.91
CA ILE A 64 -9.39 31.67 -3.67
C ILE A 64 -9.19 33.17 -3.52
N GLY A 65 -9.97 33.79 -2.64
CA GLY A 65 -10.01 35.22 -2.47
C GLY A 65 -8.66 35.68 -1.97
N ASP A 66 -7.91 36.37 -2.82
CA ASP A 66 -6.55 36.89 -2.60
C ASP A 66 -6.46 37.97 -1.50
N THR A 67 -7.46 38.11 -0.64
CA THR A 67 -7.45 39.11 0.45
C THR A 67 -8.35 38.70 1.60
N ALA A 68 -7.78 38.07 2.62
CA ALA A 68 -8.37 38.06 3.96
C ALA A 68 -7.85 39.29 4.73
N GLU A 69 -8.76 40.18 5.14
CA GLU A 69 -8.40 41.41 5.85
C GLU A 69 -7.95 41.11 7.30
N ARG A 70 -6.74 41.52 7.65
CA ARG A 70 -6.13 41.33 8.98
C ARG A 70 -6.81 42.25 10.02
N PRO A 71 -7.23 41.74 11.19
CA PRO A 71 -7.78 42.58 12.25
C PRO A 71 -6.72 43.56 12.79
N ALA A 72 -7.08 44.84 12.91
CA ALA A 72 -6.17 45.95 13.24
C ALA A 72 -5.82 46.11 14.74
N GLY A 73 -5.96 45.06 15.55
CA GLY A 73 -5.80 45.14 17.01
C GLY A 73 -4.84 44.10 17.58
N VAL A 74 -3.96 44.54 18.48
CA VAL A 74 -3.14 43.63 19.31
C VAL A 74 -4.06 42.92 20.28
N VAL A 75 -4.24 41.61 20.10
CA VAL A 75 -4.95 40.76 21.06
C VAL A 75 -4.10 40.70 22.33
N PRO A 76 -4.64 41.03 23.52
CA PRO A 76 -3.85 41.01 24.74
C PRO A 76 -3.49 39.57 25.09
N ALA A 77 -2.19 39.26 25.06
CA ALA A 77 -1.66 38.00 25.58
C ALA A 77 -1.86 37.96 27.10
N ILE A 78 -2.58 36.95 27.57
CA ILE A 78 -2.71 36.66 28.99
C ILE A 78 -1.33 36.19 29.47
N PRO A 79 -0.75 36.76 30.54
CA PRO A 79 0.56 36.33 31.03
C PRO A 79 0.42 34.97 31.71
N SER A 80 0.79 33.91 31.01
CA SER A 80 0.98 32.58 31.59
C SER A 80 2.22 32.62 32.48
N THR A 81 2.02 32.61 33.79
CA THR A 81 3.09 32.35 34.77
C THR A 81 3.64 30.95 34.53
N THR A 82 4.75 30.84 33.80
CA THR A 82 5.45 29.57 33.62
C THR A 82 6.32 29.36 34.85
N SER A 83 5.85 28.51 35.78
CA SER A 83 6.74 27.84 36.72
C SER A 83 7.62 26.88 35.93
N GLU A 84 8.93 27.07 36.01
CA GLU A 84 9.92 26.07 35.61
C GLU A 84 9.69 24.82 36.47
N GLY A 85 9.26 23.72 35.84
CA GLY A 85 9.23 22.41 36.48
C GLY A 85 7.85 21.78 36.66
N ASP A 86 6.97 21.84 35.66
CA ASP A 86 5.81 20.94 35.61
C ASP A 86 5.74 20.23 34.26
N THR A 87 5.65 18.91 34.33
CA THR A 87 5.60 17.96 33.22
C THR A 87 4.57 18.35 32.18
N VAL A 88 4.96 18.41 30.90
CA VAL A 88 4.00 18.43 29.79
C VAL A 88 3.29 17.08 29.77
N THR A 89 2.16 16.98 30.49
CA THR A 89 1.26 15.82 30.58
C THR A 89 0.36 15.73 29.34
N GLY A 90 0.98 15.78 28.15
CA GLY A 90 0.29 15.75 26.86
C GLY A 90 0.56 14.48 26.07
N PHE A 91 -0.23 14.25 25.01
CA PHE A 91 0.03 13.23 23.99
C PHE A 91 1.40 13.49 23.32
N ARG A 92 2.25 12.47 23.26
CA ARG A 92 3.59 12.52 22.64
C ARG A 92 3.72 11.42 21.61
N PHE A 93 3.92 11.80 20.35
CA PHE A 93 4.09 10.83 19.27
C PHE A 93 5.28 9.90 19.51
N GLU A 94 6.38 10.45 20.04
CA GLU A 94 7.63 9.73 20.22
C GLU A 94 7.52 8.62 21.28
N GLU A 95 6.67 8.81 22.30
CA GLU A 95 6.46 7.81 23.35
C GLU A 95 5.70 6.61 22.78
N HIS A 96 4.58 6.84 22.10
CA HIS A 96 3.82 5.76 21.46
C HIS A 96 4.57 5.09 20.31
N ALA A 97 5.37 5.86 19.55
CA ALA A 97 6.24 5.32 18.53
C ALA A 97 7.37 4.47 19.14
N ALA A 98 7.96 4.90 20.25
CA ALA A 98 8.99 4.13 20.96
C ALA A 98 8.43 2.84 21.57
N GLU A 99 7.18 2.85 22.05
CA GLU A 99 6.49 1.62 22.49
C GLU A 99 6.32 0.64 21.33
N MET A 100 5.88 1.12 20.16
CA MET A 100 5.74 0.31 18.95
C MET A 100 7.10 -0.23 18.47
N GLU A 101 8.14 0.60 18.48
CA GLU A 101 9.50 0.20 18.11
C GLU A 101 10.05 -0.86 19.07
N SER A 102 9.87 -0.66 20.38
CA SER A 102 10.28 -1.61 21.41
C SER A 102 9.58 -2.96 21.26
N ALA A 103 8.28 -2.96 20.94
CA ALA A 103 7.53 -4.18 20.65
C ALA A 103 8.09 -4.89 19.41
N ALA A 104 8.42 -4.15 18.34
CA ALA A 104 9.03 -4.72 17.14
C ALA A 104 10.43 -5.31 17.40
N GLN A 105 11.26 -4.67 18.24
CA GLN A 105 12.58 -5.18 18.61
C GLN A 105 12.54 -6.49 19.41
N GLN A 106 11.46 -6.69 20.17
CA GLN A 106 11.24 -7.88 20.99
C GLN A 106 10.42 -8.96 20.26
N TYR A 107 9.98 -8.69 19.03
CA TYR A 107 9.17 -9.61 18.27
C TYR A 107 9.99 -10.82 17.80
N ASP A 108 9.63 -12.00 18.31
CA ASP A 108 10.25 -13.28 17.99
C ASP A 108 9.14 -14.28 17.60
N PRO A 109 8.72 -14.30 16.31
CA PRO A 109 7.59 -15.11 15.87
C PRO A 109 7.92 -16.61 15.90
N ASP A 110 7.02 -17.41 16.45
CA ASP A 110 7.20 -18.87 16.56
C ASP A 110 7.02 -19.59 15.21
N ASN A 111 6.20 -19.02 14.32
CA ASN A 111 5.88 -19.62 13.03
C ASN A 111 5.45 -18.60 11.96
N ALA A 112 5.46 -19.03 10.70
CA ALA A 112 5.10 -18.19 9.55
C ALA A 112 3.64 -17.72 9.56
N MET A 113 2.73 -18.39 10.26
CA MET A 113 1.32 -17.96 10.37
C MET A 113 1.16 -16.76 11.30
N GLU A 114 2.02 -16.63 12.30
CA GLU A 114 2.07 -15.43 13.15
C GLU A 114 2.54 -14.21 12.35
N ILE A 115 3.54 -14.39 11.49
CA ILE A 115 4.01 -13.36 10.55
C ILE A 115 2.92 -13.00 9.56
N LEU A 116 2.19 -13.99 9.02
CA LEU A 116 1.05 -13.73 8.13
C LEU A 116 -0.02 -12.88 8.83
N ALA A 117 -0.39 -13.22 10.06
CA ALA A 117 -1.38 -12.45 10.83
C ALA A 117 -0.90 -11.01 11.09
N MET A 118 0.39 -10.82 11.37
CA MET A 118 0.98 -9.49 11.51
C MET A 118 0.90 -8.69 10.21
N VAL A 119 1.26 -9.29 9.07
CA VAL A 119 1.23 -8.64 7.76
C VAL A 119 -0.20 -8.29 7.35
N GLU A 120 -1.17 -9.18 7.59
CA GLU A 120 -2.60 -8.93 7.32
C GLU A 120 -3.20 -7.86 8.24
N GLY A 121 -2.65 -7.68 9.44
CA GLY A 121 -3.04 -6.61 10.37
C GLY A 121 -2.44 -5.24 10.05
N LEU A 122 -1.40 -5.17 9.22
CA LEU A 122 -0.67 -3.93 8.94
C LEU A 122 -1.54 -2.81 8.35
N PRO A 123 -2.46 -3.05 7.38
CA PRO A 123 -3.33 -1.99 6.84
C PRO A 123 -4.20 -1.35 7.92
N ALA A 124 -4.74 -2.17 8.84
CA ALA A 124 -5.55 -1.68 9.95
C ALA A 124 -4.71 -0.84 10.92
N ALA A 125 -3.51 -1.30 11.26
CA ALA A 125 -2.59 -0.56 12.13
C ALA A 125 -2.19 0.81 11.55
N LEU A 126 -1.82 0.85 10.26
CA LEU A 126 -1.48 2.10 9.57
C LEU A 126 -2.70 3.03 9.44
N THR A 127 -3.90 2.48 9.23
CA THR A 127 -5.15 3.25 9.24
C THR A 127 -5.40 3.89 10.61
N SER A 128 -5.12 3.19 11.71
CA SER A 128 -5.22 3.77 13.06
C SER A 128 -4.24 4.95 13.25
N VAL A 129 -3.01 4.83 12.76
CA VAL A 129 -2.02 5.94 12.80
C VAL A 129 -2.48 7.11 11.93
N ALA A 130 -3.00 6.84 10.73
CA ALA A 130 -3.56 7.88 9.86
C ALA A 130 -4.69 8.64 10.57
N ASN A 131 -5.61 7.92 11.21
CA ASN A 131 -6.72 8.53 11.94
C ASN A 131 -6.27 9.46 13.07
N VAL A 132 -5.09 9.25 13.69
CA VAL A 132 -4.53 10.20 14.66
C VAL A 132 -4.27 11.56 14.01
N MET A 133 -3.70 11.58 12.80
CA MET A 133 -3.43 12.82 12.07
C MET A 133 -4.71 13.55 11.70
N ARG A 134 -5.73 12.81 11.24
CA ARG A 134 -7.06 13.38 10.97
C ARG A 134 -7.68 14.01 12.22
N ILE A 135 -7.65 13.30 13.36
CA ILE A 135 -8.18 13.82 14.63
C ILE A 135 -7.45 15.10 15.05
N LEU A 136 -6.13 15.16 14.86
CA LEU A 136 -5.34 16.34 15.19
C LEU A 136 -5.61 17.51 14.24
N ALA A 137 -5.82 17.25 12.94
CA ALA A 137 -6.25 18.27 11.99
C ALA A 137 -7.62 18.86 12.38
N GLU A 138 -8.61 18.00 12.64
CA GLU A 138 -9.97 18.40 13.05
C GLU A 138 -9.95 19.24 14.34
N ARG A 139 -9.08 18.89 15.30
CA ARG A 139 -8.94 19.62 16.57
C ARG A 139 -8.07 20.88 16.43
N ALA A 140 -7.16 20.94 15.47
CA ALA A 140 -6.34 22.12 15.22
C ALA A 140 -7.18 23.32 14.79
N ASP A 141 -8.23 23.10 14.00
CA ASP A 141 -9.12 24.17 13.53
C ASP A 141 -9.96 24.81 14.65
N SER A 142 -10.23 24.10 15.76
CA SER A 142 -11.14 24.57 16.81
C SER A 142 -10.52 24.72 18.21
N GLU A 143 -9.50 23.91 18.55
CA GLU A 143 -9.01 23.78 19.93
C GLU A 143 -7.55 24.20 20.11
N PHE A 144 -6.74 24.24 19.04
CA PHE A 144 -5.32 24.59 19.15
C PHE A 144 -5.02 25.96 18.53
N PRO A 145 -4.19 26.81 19.17
CA PRO A 145 -3.75 28.07 18.59
C PRO A 145 -2.63 27.82 17.56
N LEU A 146 -2.95 27.16 16.45
CA LEU A 146 -2.01 26.82 15.38
C LEU A 146 -2.24 27.72 14.17
N GLU A 147 -1.15 28.05 13.46
CA GLU A 147 -1.25 28.67 12.14
C GLU A 147 -1.81 27.66 11.14
N LYS A 148 -2.62 28.14 10.19
CA LYS A 148 -3.33 27.28 9.22
C LYS A 148 -2.38 26.33 8.47
N GLU A 149 -1.20 26.82 8.10
CA GLU A 149 -0.18 26.05 7.39
C GLU A 149 0.26 24.79 8.18
N VAL A 150 0.25 24.83 9.51
CA VAL A 150 0.60 23.70 10.37
C VAL A 150 -0.57 22.71 10.47
N ALA A 151 -1.81 23.22 10.51
CA ALA A 151 -3.01 22.39 10.51
C ALA A 151 -3.17 21.61 9.19
N ASP A 152 -2.94 22.28 8.06
CA ASP A 152 -2.95 21.66 6.72
C ASP A 152 -1.90 20.54 6.61
N GLY A 153 -0.75 20.70 7.27
CA GLY A 153 0.29 19.66 7.35
C GLY A 153 -0.20 18.34 7.94
N PHE A 154 -1.15 18.34 8.89
CA PHE A 154 -1.73 17.08 9.41
C PHE A 154 -2.59 16.36 8.35
N ASN A 155 -3.31 17.11 7.51
CA ASN A 155 -4.09 16.54 6.40
C ASN A 155 -3.18 15.94 5.33
N ASP A 156 -2.06 16.61 5.02
CA ASP A 156 -1.05 16.10 4.08
C ASP A 156 -0.45 14.77 4.57
N ILE A 157 -0.09 14.69 5.86
CA ILE A 157 0.43 13.46 6.46
C ILE A 157 -0.64 12.36 6.46
N PHE A 158 -1.91 12.69 6.74
CA PHE A 158 -3.01 11.72 6.63
C PHE A 158 -3.10 11.13 5.22
N GLY A 159 -3.06 11.95 4.17
CA GLY A 159 -3.07 11.49 2.78
C GLY A 159 -1.86 10.60 2.43
N ALA A 160 -0.68 10.97 2.90
CA ALA A 160 0.53 10.16 2.74
C ALA A 160 0.43 8.80 3.45
N LEU A 161 -0.13 8.77 4.67
CA LEU A 161 -0.35 7.52 5.40
C LEU A 161 -1.41 6.64 4.74
N MET A 162 -2.50 7.21 4.21
CA MET A 162 -3.49 6.45 3.43
C MET A 162 -2.89 5.86 2.15
N SER A 163 -1.95 6.55 1.52
CA SER A 163 -1.18 5.99 0.39
C SER A 163 -0.32 4.80 0.83
N ALA A 164 0.26 4.84 2.03
CA ALA A 164 0.98 3.71 2.60
C ALA A 164 0.04 2.54 2.98
N VAL A 165 -1.18 2.81 3.44
CA VAL A 165 -2.21 1.79 3.68
C VAL A 165 -2.51 1.02 2.41
N ALA A 166 -2.71 1.69 1.27
CA ALA A 166 -2.97 1.05 -0.01
C ALA A 166 -1.84 0.08 -0.42
N VAL A 167 -0.57 0.45 -0.18
CA VAL A 167 0.57 -0.45 -0.40
C VAL A 167 0.55 -1.64 0.56
N ALA A 168 0.15 -1.43 1.83
CA ALA A 168 0.06 -2.49 2.81
C ALA A 168 -1.05 -3.51 2.50
N GLU A 169 -2.16 -3.09 1.87
CA GLU A 169 -3.27 -3.97 1.47
C GLU A 169 -2.82 -5.09 0.52
N ASP A 170 -1.84 -4.82 -0.33
CA ASP A 170 -1.27 -5.80 -1.26
C ASP A 170 -0.33 -6.81 -0.57
N MET A 171 0.17 -6.51 0.62
CA MET A 171 1.18 -7.35 1.29
C MET A 171 0.61 -8.70 1.75
N GLY A 172 -0.62 -8.74 2.25
CA GLY A 172 -1.28 -9.98 2.68
C GLY A 172 -1.46 -10.99 1.52
N PRO A 173 -2.11 -10.60 0.41
CA PRO A 173 -2.21 -11.43 -0.80
C PRO A 173 -0.84 -11.87 -1.34
N LEU A 174 0.14 -10.96 -1.37
CA LEU A 174 1.50 -11.26 -1.83
C LEU A 174 2.18 -12.30 -0.92
N PHE A 175 2.04 -12.18 0.40
CA PHE A 175 2.57 -13.15 1.35
C PHE A 175 1.97 -14.53 1.13
N ARG A 176 0.63 -14.62 1.04
CA ARG A 176 -0.08 -15.88 0.77
C ARG A 176 0.36 -16.53 -0.54
N GLN A 177 0.55 -15.73 -1.59
CA GLN A 177 1.03 -16.24 -2.87
C GLN A 177 2.46 -16.79 -2.76
N ALA A 178 3.36 -16.04 -2.13
CA ALA A 178 4.77 -16.43 -2.00
C ALA A 178 4.95 -17.65 -1.08
N HIS A 179 4.11 -17.80 -0.06
CA HIS A 179 4.22 -18.80 1.01
C HIS A 179 3.16 -19.90 0.89
N GLN A 180 2.52 -20.04 -0.27
CA GLN A 180 1.38 -20.94 -0.49
C GLN A 180 1.66 -22.39 -0.04
N GLN A 181 2.88 -22.89 -0.26
CA GLN A 181 3.25 -24.26 0.10
C GLN A 181 3.37 -24.45 1.61
N ASP A 182 3.93 -23.48 2.32
CA ASP A 182 4.13 -23.56 3.76
C ASP A 182 2.81 -23.30 4.50
N ILE A 183 2.02 -22.34 4.04
CA ILE A 183 0.66 -22.09 4.53
C ILE A 183 -0.21 -23.35 4.35
N ALA A 184 -0.17 -24.00 3.19
CA ALA A 184 -0.95 -25.21 2.94
C ALA A 184 -0.58 -26.37 3.89
N ARG A 185 0.69 -26.48 4.32
CA ARG A 185 1.11 -27.48 5.33
C ARG A 185 0.54 -27.18 6.71
N HIS A 186 0.47 -25.89 7.07
CA HIS A 186 -0.08 -25.45 8.35
C HIS A 186 -1.61 -25.46 8.41
N GLU A 187 -2.29 -25.14 7.30
CA GLU A 187 -3.76 -25.08 7.22
C GLU A 187 -4.41 -26.45 6.93
N ASP A 188 -3.75 -27.32 6.15
CA ASP A 188 -4.24 -28.67 5.81
C ASP A 188 -3.13 -29.74 6.02
N PRO A 189 -2.77 -30.04 7.28
CA PRO A 189 -1.73 -31.00 7.60
C PRO A 189 -2.17 -32.42 7.21
N ARG A 190 -1.50 -32.99 6.21
CA ARG A 190 -1.87 -34.27 5.56
C ARG A 190 -1.95 -35.46 6.52
N ASN A 191 -1.22 -35.42 7.63
CA ASN A 191 -1.11 -36.51 8.61
C ASN A 191 -1.40 -36.05 10.06
N GLY A 192 -2.04 -34.89 10.25
CA GLY A 192 -2.28 -34.29 11.56
C GLY A 192 -1.07 -33.52 12.13
N PRO A 193 -1.27 -32.73 13.20
CA PRO A 193 -0.32 -31.73 13.69
C PRO A 193 1.00 -32.30 14.24
N GLU A 194 1.05 -33.57 14.64
CA GLU A 194 2.27 -34.19 15.18
C GLU A 194 3.19 -34.81 14.12
N ALA A 195 2.70 -35.04 12.90
CA ALA A 195 3.44 -35.78 11.88
C ALA A 195 4.50 -34.95 11.13
N GLU A 196 4.43 -33.61 11.18
CA GLU A 196 5.35 -32.72 10.46
C GLU A 196 6.48 -32.14 11.33
N LYS A 197 6.43 -32.26 12.68
CA LYS A 197 7.55 -31.91 13.58
C LYS A 197 8.82 -32.74 13.36
N GLY A 198 8.74 -33.85 12.61
CA GLY A 198 9.87 -34.69 12.25
C GLY A 198 10.71 -34.17 11.07
N TRP A 199 10.25 -33.12 10.37
CA TRP A 199 10.95 -32.47 9.26
C TRP A 199 11.24 -31.00 9.59
N ASN A 200 11.93 -30.75 10.72
CA ASN A 200 12.73 -29.53 10.80
C ASN A 200 13.95 -29.70 9.87
N VAL A 201 13.85 -29.17 8.66
CA VAL A 201 14.99 -28.73 7.85
C VAL A 201 14.91 -27.22 7.75
#